data_AF-A0A1D7YTF9-F1
#
_entry.id   AF-A0A1D7YTF9-F1
#
_cell.length_a   1.000
_cell.length_b   1.000
_cell.length_c   1.000
_cell.angle_alpha   90.00
_cell.angle_beta   90.00
_cell.angle_gamma   90.00
#
_symmetry.space_group_name_H-M   'P 1'
#
loop_
_entity.id
_entity.type
_entity.pdbx_description
1 polymer ?
#
loop_
_entity_poly.entity_id
_entity_poly.type
_entity_poly.pdbx_seq_one_letter_code
_entity_poly.pdbx_strand_id
1 'polypeptide(L)'
;MITILILIAVIVVALAFEFINGFHDCANAIATVVSTKVLSPKQAVLFGASLEFLGALTGTHVAKTIGSGIVNSDMITLTVIFCALLAAVIWNLFTWWLGLPSSSSHALIGGLLGAAIVKAGINVVHVHTLMDKVIIPMFTSPMLGFCVGFTLMLLIAWVVIVLRETPNTVNKQFRKLQLLSSGLMALSHGSNDAQKTMGIITLALLAGGVLKPDPTGGFEIPLYVIIACAMTMAAGTMNGGWKIIKTMGHKIIKLKPIHGFAAETSAAGLILTASHFGIPLSTTHVISTAIMGVGSTFHAHAVKWRIVGNIVIAWVVTIPACMIISSIIYYLIYKII
;
A
#
# COMPACT_ATOMS: atom_id res chain seq x y z
N MET A 1 -23.13 26.05 0.10
CA MET A 1 -23.47 25.16 -1.02
C MET A 1 -22.23 24.65 -1.76
N ILE A 2 -21.33 25.53 -2.22
CA ILE A 2 -20.08 25.15 -2.93
C ILE A 2 -19.16 24.25 -2.08
N THR A 3 -18.95 24.56 -0.80
CA THR A 3 -18.11 23.73 0.10
C THR A 3 -18.61 22.29 0.23
N ILE A 4 -19.93 22.08 0.27
CA ILE A 4 -20.53 20.75 0.37
C ILE A 4 -20.35 19.98 -0.94
N LEU A 5 -20.50 20.64 -2.10
CA LEU A 5 -20.24 20.04 -3.41
C LEU A 5 -18.77 19.58 -3.55
N ILE A 6 -17.82 20.41 -3.13
CA ILE A 6 -16.39 20.05 -3.17
C ILE A 6 -16.12 18.90 -2.18
N LEU A 7 -16.71 18.92 -0.98
CA LEU A 7 -16.58 17.83 -0.02
C LEU A 7 -17.09 16.50 -0.59
N ILE A 8 -18.27 16.49 -1.20
CA ILE A 8 -18.82 15.30 -1.86
C ILE A 8 -17.88 14.82 -2.97
N ALA A 9 -17.37 15.74 -3.79
CA ALA A 9 -16.41 15.40 -4.84
C ALA A 9 -15.12 14.77 -4.27
N VAL A 10 -14.57 15.33 -3.18
CA VAL A 10 -13.41 14.77 -2.47
C VAL A 10 -13.69 13.36 -1.96
N ILE A 11 -14.85 13.13 -1.33
CA ILE A 11 -15.23 11.81 -0.83
C ILE A 11 -15.35 10.80 -1.97
N VAL A 12 -15.98 11.18 -3.10
CA VAL A 12 -16.09 10.30 -4.27
C VAL A 12 -14.71 9.96 -4.83
N VAL A 13 -13.81 10.93 -4.98
CA VAL A 13 -12.45 10.68 -5.47
C VAL A 13 -11.62 9.89 -4.46
N ALA A 14 -11.84 10.07 -3.15
CA ALA A 14 -11.19 9.27 -2.11
C ALA A 14 -11.62 7.80 -2.18
N LEU A 15 -12.92 7.54 -2.35
CA LEU A 15 -13.42 6.18 -2.54
C LEU A 15 -12.95 5.59 -3.88
N ALA A 16 -12.86 6.39 -4.94
CA ALA A 16 -12.26 5.95 -6.19
C ALA A 16 -10.79 5.58 -6.00
N PHE A 17 -10.02 6.40 -5.28
CA PHE A 17 -8.63 6.09 -4.90
C PHE A 17 -8.55 4.79 -4.09
N GLU A 18 -9.41 4.58 -3.10
CA GLU A 18 -9.44 3.36 -2.29
C GLU A 18 -9.76 2.11 -3.12
N PHE A 19 -10.74 2.21 -4.02
CA PHE A 19 -11.07 1.13 -4.94
C PHE A 19 -9.89 0.81 -5.86
N ILE A 20 -9.22 1.86 -6.34
CA ILE A 20 -8.03 1.73 -7.18
C ILE A 20 -6.89 1.09 -6.40
N ASN A 21 -6.73 1.46 -5.13
CA ASN A 21 -5.74 0.88 -4.24
C ASN A 21 -6.00 -0.62 -4.05
N GLY A 22 -7.24 -1.01 -3.72
CA GLY A 22 -7.65 -2.41 -3.58
C GLY A 22 -7.33 -3.22 -4.84
N PHE A 23 -7.71 -2.75 -6.03
CA PHE A 23 -7.43 -3.50 -7.26
C PHE A 23 -5.92 -3.55 -7.56
N HIS A 24 -5.20 -2.43 -7.38
CA HIS A 24 -3.79 -2.28 -7.75
C HIS A 24 -2.90 -3.14 -6.84
N ASP A 25 -3.16 -3.06 -5.54
CA ASP A 25 -2.34 -3.68 -4.49
C ASP A 25 -2.87 -5.06 -4.06
N CYS A 26 -3.97 -5.54 -4.64
CA CYS A 26 -4.40 -6.95 -4.59
C CYS A 26 -3.23 -7.92 -4.87
N ALA A 27 -2.31 -7.52 -5.76
CA ALA A 27 -1.12 -8.30 -6.07
C ALA A 27 -0.22 -8.60 -4.85
N ASN A 28 -0.20 -7.72 -3.86
CA ASN A 28 0.61 -7.86 -2.65
C ASN A 28 0.14 -9.05 -1.80
N ALA A 29 -1.16 -9.31 -1.78
CA ALA A 29 -1.76 -10.38 -1.00
C ALA A 29 -1.88 -11.71 -1.77
N ILE A 30 -2.19 -11.65 -3.07
CA ILE A 30 -2.62 -12.85 -3.82
C ILE A 30 -1.66 -13.32 -4.92
N ALA A 31 -0.66 -12.53 -5.32
CA ALA A 31 0.16 -12.90 -6.48
C ALA A 31 0.97 -14.18 -6.27
N THR A 32 1.45 -14.38 -5.05
CA THR A 32 2.23 -15.52 -4.58
C THR A 32 1.38 -16.80 -4.48
N VAL A 33 0.17 -16.73 -3.91
CA VAL A 33 -0.72 -17.89 -3.76
C VAL A 33 -1.28 -18.36 -5.12
N VAL A 34 -1.46 -17.42 -6.06
CA VAL A 34 -1.85 -17.72 -7.44
C VAL A 34 -0.68 -18.30 -8.24
N SER A 35 0.52 -17.73 -8.15
CA SER A 35 1.67 -18.22 -8.93
C SER A 35 2.17 -19.60 -8.51
N THR A 36 2.06 -19.90 -7.21
CA THR A 36 2.36 -21.22 -6.63
C THR A 36 1.24 -22.23 -6.81
N LYS A 37 0.10 -21.81 -7.40
CA LYS A 37 -1.10 -22.64 -7.63
C LYS A 37 -1.64 -23.26 -6.34
N VAL A 38 -1.53 -22.57 -5.22
CA VAL A 38 -2.19 -22.97 -3.96
C VAL A 38 -3.69 -22.71 -4.08
N LEU A 39 -4.07 -21.55 -4.62
CA LEU A 39 -5.45 -21.18 -4.95
C LEU A 39 -5.60 -20.91 -6.44
N SER A 40 -6.80 -21.15 -6.97
CA SER A 40 -7.17 -20.63 -8.28
C SER A 40 -7.34 -19.10 -8.25
N PRO A 41 -7.20 -18.40 -9.38
CA PRO A 41 -7.37 -16.94 -9.45
C PRO A 41 -8.66 -16.43 -8.79
N LYS A 42 -9.81 -17.08 -9.03
CA LYS A 42 -11.10 -16.70 -8.44
C LYS A 42 -11.14 -16.88 -6.92
N GLN A 43 -10.61 -18.01 -6.42
CA GLN A 43 -10.54 -18.28 -4.99
C GLN A 43 -9.60 -17.30 -4.29
N ALA A 44 -8.46 -16.99 -4.90
CA ALA A 44 -7.47 -16.08 -4.32
C ALA A 44 -8.03 -14.67 -4.17
N VAL A 45 -8.76 -14.18 -5.17
CA VAL A 45 -9.42 -12.87 -5.11
C VAL A 45 -10.48 -12.81 -4.00
N LEU A 46 -11.36 -13.81 -3.90
CA LEU A 46 -12.38 -13.85 -2.84
C LEU A 46 -11.75 -13.94 -1.44
N PHE A 47 -10.74 -14.80 -1.30
CA PHE A 47 -9.99 -14.99 -0.07
C PHE A 47 -9.27 -13.70 0.37
N GLY A 48 -8.53 -13.07 -0.56
CA GLY A 48 -7.81 -11.83 -0.33
C GLY A 48 -8.75 -10.69 0.05
N ALA A 49 -9.81 -10.46 -0.74
CA ALA A 49 -10.77 -9.39 -0.48
C ALA A 49 -11.48 -9.54 0.87
N SER A 50 -11.82 -10.77 1.28
CA SER A 50 -12.48 -11.02 2.57
C SER A 50 -11.56 -10.70 3.75
N LEU A 51 -10.27 -11.06 3.65
CA LEU A 51 -9.30 -10.82 4.72
C LEU A 51 -8.80 -9.38 4.75
N GLU A 52 -8.70 -8.74 3.61
CA GLU A 52 -8.45 -7.30 3.51
C GLU A 52 -9.59 -6.48 4.10
N PHE A 53 -10.84 -6.85 3.83
CA PHE A 53 -12.01 -6.27 4.49
C PHE A 53 -11.90 -6.38 6.02
N LEU A 54 -11.61 -7.58 6.53
CA LEU A 54 -11.46 -7.79 7.97
C LEU A 54 -10.27 -7.00 8.53
N GLY A 55 -9.14 -6.98 7.84
CA GLY A 55 -7.96 -6.21 8.21
C GLY A 55 -8.24 -4.71 8.31
N ALA A 56 -9.04 -4.15 7.39
CA ALA A 56 -9.45 -2.75 7.44
C ALA A 56 -10.23 -2.41 8.72
N LEU A 57 -10.89 -3.38 9.36
CA LEU A 57 -11.65 -3.17 10.60
C LEU A 57 -10.79 -3.24 11.87
N THR A 58 -9.51 -3.64 11.80
CA THR A 58 -8.72 -3.96 13.00
C THR A 58 -8.02 -2.78 13.66
N GLY A 59 -8.11 -1.55 13.13
CA GLY A 59 -7.46 -0.40 13.77
C GLY A 59 -7.58 0.92 13.02
N THR A 60 -7.06 1.98 13.66
CA THR A 60 -7.09 3.36 13.16
C THR A 60 -5.78 4.12 13.36
N HIS A 61 -4.71 3.46 13.81
CA HIS A 61 -3.43 4.10 14.15
C HIS A 61 -2.75 4.77 12.94
N VAL A 62 -2.71 4.10 11.79
CA VAL A 62 -2.10 4.62 10.55
C VAL A 62 -2.90 5.82 10.03
N ALA A 63 -4.23 5.72 10.11
CA ALA A 63 -5.12 6.78 9.66
C ALA A 63 -4.92 8.09 10.43
N LYS A 64 -4.69 7.99 11.75
CA LYS A 64 -4.34 9.15 12.59
C LYS A 64 -3.02 9.78 12.15
N THR A 65 -2.03 8.98 11.73
CA THR A 65 -0.73 9.48 11.26
C THR A 65 -0.79 10.18 9.90
N ILE A 66 -1.61 9.68 8.96
CA ILE A 66 -1.76 10.29 7.62
C ILE A 66 -2.31 11.72 7.71
N GLY A 67 -3.12 12.01 8.72
CA GLY A 67 -3.73 13.32 8.90
C GLY A 67 -2.87 14.38 9.60
N SER A 68 -1.77 14.00 10.27
CA SER A 68 -1.01 14.91 11.13
C SER A 68 0.49 14.89 10.84
N GLY A 69 0.98 15.95 10.20
CA GLY A 69 2.38 16.38 10.34
C GLY A 69 3.25 16.41 9.09
N ILE A 70 2.78 15.96 7.91
CA ILE A 70 3.60 16.09 6.67
C ILE A 70 3.53 17.52 6.11
N VAL A 71 2.34 18.12 6.16
CA VAL A 71 2.02 19.46 5.70
C VAL A 71 1.27 20.17 6.82
N ASN A 72 1.47 21.49 6.98
CA ASN A 72 0.70 22.29 7.94
C ASN A 72 -0.82 22.08 7.73
N SER A 73 -1.52 21.64 8.78
CA SER A 73 -2.94 21.27 8.75
C SER A 73 -3.85 22.40 8.25
N ASP A 74 -3.50 23.65 8.56
CA ASP A 74 -4.30 24.82 8.17
C ASP A 74 -4.30 25.03 6.66
N MET A 75 -3.31 24.46 5.96
CA MET A 75 -3.18 24.56 4.51
C MET A 75 -3.81 23.40 3.76
N ILE A 76 -4.27 22.34 4.43
CA ILE A 76 -4.94 21.19 3.82
C ILE A 76 -6.43 21.51 3.61
N THR A 77 -6.74 22.25 2.54
CA THR A 77 -8.13 22.49 2.13
C THR A 77 -8.69 21.33 1.31
N LEU A 78 -10.02 21.25 1.19
CA LEU A 78 -10.70 20.28 0.32
C LEU A 78 -10.13 20.24 -1.10
N THR A 79 -9.80 21.40 -1.69
CA THR A 79 -9.16 21.48 -3.02
C THR A 79 -7.79 20.82 -3.07
N VAL A 80 -6.98 20.93 -2.02
CA VAL A 80 -5.65 20.29 -1.95
C VAL A 80 -5.81 18.77 -1.88
N ILE A 81 -6.72 18.29 -1.03
CA ILE A 81 -7.04 16.87 -0.91
C ILE A 81 -7.56 16.32 -2.25
N PHE A 82 -8.46 17.04 -2.91
CA PHE A 82 -9.01 16.66 -4.22
C PHE A 82 -7.90 16.48 -5.26
N CYS A 83 -7.01 17.46 -5.40
CA CYS A 83 -5.91 17.41 -6.37
C CYS A 83 -4.93 16.27 -6.07
N ALA A 84 -4.61 16.08 -4.79
CA ALA A 84 -3.71 15.02 -4.35
C ALA A 84 -4.24 13.63 -4.67
N LEU A 85 -5.52 13.38 -4.35
CA LEU A 85 -6.17 12.11 -4.66
C LEU A 85 -6.28 11.88 -6.16
N LEU A 86 -6.65 12.91 -6.93
CA LEU A 86 -6.76 12.79 -8.38
C LEU A 86 -5.42 12.47 -9.04
N ALA A 87 -4.33 13.12 -8.59
CA ALA A 87 -2.98 12.80 -9.05
C ALA A 87 -2.57 11.36 -8.71
N ALA A 88 -2.86 10.91 -7.48
CA ALA A 88 -2.57 9.54 -7.06
C ALA A 88 -3.37 8.50 -7.86
N VAL A 89 -4.65 8.77 -8.14
CA VAL A 89 -5.51 7.95 -9.01
C VAL A 89 -4.92 7.83 -10.41
N ILE A 90 -4.57 8.96 -11.04
CA ILE A 90 -4.00 8.99 -12.38
C ILE A 90 -2.71 8.17 -12.43
N TRP A 91 -1.82 8.37 -11.45
CA TRP A 91 -0.55 7.65 -11.39
C TRP A 91 -0.74 6.15 -11.18
N ASN A 92 -1.60 5.74 -10.24
CA ASN A 92 -1.87 4.33 -9.97
C ASN A 92 -2.46 3.61 -11.19
N LEU A 93 -3.38 4.25 -11.93
CA LEU A 93 -3.91 3.69 -13.17
C LEU A 93 -2.82 3.56 -14.25
N PHE A 94 -1.94 4.56 -14.35
CA PHE A 94 -0.82 4.55 -15.28
C PHE A 94 0.17 3.41 -14.98
N THR A 95 0.60 3.27 -13.71
CA THR A 95 1.53 2.20 -13.30
C THR A 95 0.91 0.82 -13.45
N TRP A 96 -0.38 0.67 -13.13
CA TRP A 96 -1.11 -0.57 -13.41
C TRP A 96 -1.16 -0.88 -14.90
N TRP A 97 -1.42 0.12 -15.75
CA TRP A 97 -1.49 -0.09 -17.19
C TRP A 97 -0.18 -0.66 -17.75
N LEU A 98 0.96 -0.20 -17.21
CA LEU A 98 2.30 -0.71 -17.49
C LEU A 98 2.63 -2.03 -16.76
N GLY A 99 1.81 -2.45 -15.80
CA GLY A 99 2.04 -3.62 -14.95
C GLY A 99 3.22 -3.45 -14.01
N LEU A 100 3.50 -2.22 -13.58
CA LEU A 100 4.55 -1.87 -12.64
C LEU A 100 3.96 -1.79 -11.22
N PRO A 101 4.41 -2.62 -10.28
CA PRO A 101 4.03 -2.48 -8.86
C PRO A 101 4.57 -1.15 -8.32
N SER A 102 3.65 -0.23 -8.06
CA SER A 102 3.88 1.10 -7.49
C SER A 102 3.28 1.20 -6.08
N SER A 103 3.63 2.25 -5.34
CA SER A 103 3.11 2.49 -4.00
C SER A 103 2.06 3.60 -4.00
N SER A 104 0.81 3.23 -3.70
CA SER A 104 -0.29 4.18 -3.55
C SER A 104 -0.05 5.20 -2.42
N SER A 105 0.67 4.79 -1.37
CA SER A 105 1.00 5.68 -0.24
C SER A 105 1.91 6.82 -0.67
N HIS A 106 2.96 6.51 -1.45
CA HIS A 106 3.88 7.51 -1.97
C HIS A 106 3.21 8.37 -3.04
N ALA A 107 2.29 7.80 -3.83
CA ALA A 107 1.51 8.55 -4.80
C ALA A 107 0.63 9.62 -4.12
N LEU A 108 -0.08 9.23 -3.04
CA LEU A 108 -0.89 10.14 -2.23
C LEU A 108 -0.05 11.24 -1.57
N ILE A 109 1.08 10.88 -0.95
CA ILE A 109 1.98 11.84 -0.31
C ILE A 109 2.56 12.81 -1.34
N GLY A 110 3.06 12.32 -2.48
CA GLY A 110 3.53 13.18 -3.57
C GLY A 110 2.44 14.13 -4.05
N GLY A 111 1.22 13.64 -4.21
CA GLY A 111 0.06 14.46 -4.56
C GLY A 111 -0.23 15.57 -3.55
N LEU A 112 -0.19 15.26 -2.25
CA LEU A 112 -0.39 16.23 -1.18
C LEU A 112 0.69 17.31 -1.18
N LEU A 113 1.96 16.91 -1.31
CA LEU A 113 3.08 17.85 -1.38
C LEU A 113 2.92 18.81 -2.57
N GLY A 114 2.58 18.30 -3.76
CA GLY A 114 2.46 19.12 -4.96
C GLY A 114 1.39 20.20 -4.84
N ALA A 115 0.16 19.81 -4.47
CA ALA A 115 -0.93 20.76 -4.31
C ALA A 115 -0.67 21.76 -3.16
N ALA A 116 -0.10 21.31 -2.04
CA ALA A 116 0.22 22.18 -0.91
C ALA A 116 1.29 23.22 -1.27
N ILE A 117 2.35 22.82 -1.98
CA ILE A 117 3.43 23.73 -2.40
C ILE A 117 2.89 24.80 -3.37
N VAL A 118 2.03 24.44 -4.32
CA VAL A 118 1.42 25.43 -5.23
C VAL A 118 0.52 26.39 -4.46
N LYS A 119 -0.24 25.91 -3.48
CA LYS A 119 -1.14 26.73 -2.67
C LYS A 119 -0.42 27.71 -1.75
N ALA A 120 0.57 27.24 -1.00
CA ALA A 120 1.10 27.93 0.17
C ALA A 120 2.63 28.13 0.14
N GLY A 121 3.29 27.74 -0.95
CA GLY A 121 4.74 27.78 -1.10
C GLY A 121 5.45 26.61 -0.42
N ILE A 122 6.77 26.53 -0.60
CA ILE A 122 7.59 25.39 -0.14
C ILE A 122 7.67 25.27 1.39
N ASN A 123 7.51 26.38 2.11
CA ASN A 123 7.63 26.45 3.57
C ASN A 123 6.49 25.72 4.31
N VAL A 124 5.43 25.30 3.60
CA VAL A 124 4.32 24.54 4.17
C VAL A 124 4.69 23.09 4.50
N VAL A 125 5.78 22.59 3.91
CA VAL A 125 6.24 21.21 4.07
C VAL A 125 7.12 21.12 5.30
N HIS A 126 6.74 20.27 6.26
CA HIS A 126 7.59 19.96 7.41
C HIS A 126 8.68 18.97 6.97
N VAL A 127 9.79 19.49 6.44
CA VAL A 127 10.87 18.69 5.83
C VAL A 127 11.37 17.59 6.77
N HIS A 128 11.53 17.89 8.06
CA HIS A 128 11.96 16.91 9.06
C HIS A 128 10.94 15.76 9.18
N THR A 129 9.65 16.08 9.29
CA THR A 129 8.59 15.06 9.40
C THR A 129 8.42 14.27 8.11
N LEU A 130 8.56 14.92 6.95
CA LEU A 130 8.59 14.24 5.65
C LEU A 130 9.76 13.24 5.57
N MET A 131 10.94 13.65 6.04
CA MET A 131 12.12 12.78 6.07
C MET A 131 11.89 11.56 6.96
N ASP A 132 11.46 11.76 8.20
CA ASP A 132 11.32 10.70 9.19
C ASP A 132 10.17 9.74 8.91
N LYS A 133 9.02 10.28 8.49
CA LYS A 133 7.79 9.47 8.35
C LYS A 133 7.60 8.91 6.96
N VAL A 134 8.29 9.44 5.94
CA VAL A 134 8.09 9.02 4.54
C VAL A 134 9.40 8.58 3.91
N ILE A 135 10.38 9.48 3.78
CA ILE A 135 11.57 9.21 2.96
C ILE A 135 12.45 8.12 3.58
N ILE A 136 12.74 8.19 4.89
CA ILE A 136 13.53 7.16 5.57
C ILE A 136 12.81 5.80 5.50
N PRO A 137 11.53 5.67 5.92
CA PRO A 137 10.75 4.43 5.76
C PRO A 137 10.68 3.91 4.33
N MET A 138 10.67 4.79 3.32
CA MET A 138 10.65 4.40 1.90
C MET A 138 11.85 3.55 1.51
N PHE A 139 13.01 3.76 2.13
CA PHE A 139 14.22 2.97 1.91
C PHE A 139 14.41 1.86 2.94
N THR A 140 14.18 2.15 4.23
CA THR A 140 14.42 1.19 5.31
C THR A 140 13.43 0.03 5.29
N SER A 141 12.15 0.26 4.96
CA SER A 141 11.15 -0.82 4.91
C SER A 141 11.41 -1.84 3.79
N PRO A 142 11.78 -1.47 2.54
CA PRO A 142 12.20 -2.46 1.56
C PRO A 142 13.47 -3.20 1.97
N MET A 143 14.46 -2.53 2.59
CA MET A 143 15.67 -3.20 3.10
C MET A 143 15.34 -4.25 4.16
N LEU A 144 14.48 -3.90 5.12
CA LEU A 144 14.00 -4.83 6.13
C LEU A 144 13.21 -5.99 5.49
N GLY A 145 12.33 -5.69 4.51
CA GLY A 145 11.61 -6.72 3.75
C GLY A 145 12.57 -7.72 3.12
N PHE A 146 13.61 -7.23 2.43
CA PHE A 146 14.64 -8.08 1.83
C PHE A 146 15.37 -8.93 2.88
N CYS A 147 15.91 -8.29 3.92
CA CYS A 147 16.72 -8.97 4.94
C CYS A 147 15.90 -10.01 5.70
N VAL A 148 14.69 -9.67 6.16
CA VAL A 148 13.83 -10.58 6.92
C VAL A 148 13.29 -11.70 6.03
N GLY A 149 12.98 -11.43 4.76
CA GLY A 149 12.64 -12.48 3.79
C GLY A 149 13.80 -13.46 3.55
N PHE A 150 15.01 -12.92 3.35
CA PHE A 150 16.22 -13.70 3.14
C PHE A 150 16.55 -14.59 4.35
N THR A 151 16.59 -14.01 5.55
CA THR A 151 16.92 -14.76 6.78
C THR A 151 15.88 -15.81 7.11
N LEU A 152 14.58 -15.48 6.99
CA LEU A 152 13.52 -16.46 7.24
C LEU A 152 13.60 -17.64 6.26
N MET A 153 13.88 -17.39 4.99
CA MET A 153 14.05 -18.47 4.01
C MET A 153 15.28 -19.34 4.31
N LEU A 154 16.39 -18.75 4.77
CA LEU A 154 17.56 -19.53 5.21
C LEU A 154 17.24 -20.41 6.42
N LEU A 155 16.52 -19.88 7.41
CA LEU A 155 16.09 -20.65 8.58
C LEU A 155 15.18 -21.81 8.19
N ILE A 156 14.20 -21.56 7.31
CA ILE A 156 13.32 -22.61 6.80
C ILE A 156 14.12 -23.67 6.04
N ALA A 157 15.05 -23.25 5.17
CA ALA A 157 15.90 -24.18 4.42
C ALA A 157 16.77 -25.03 5.35
N TRP A 158 17.35 -24.42 6.39
CA TRP A 158 18.13 -25.11 7.39
C TRP A 158 17.29 -26.17 8.14
N VAL A 159 16.09 -25.82 8.59
CA VAL A 159 15.16 -26.77 9.25
C VAL A 159 14.81 -27.94 8.31
N VAL A 160 14.48 -27.66 7.05
CA VAL A 160 14.16 -28.70 6.05
C VAL A 160 15.33 -29.66 5.84
N ILE A 161 16.57 -29.15 5.81
CA ILE A 161 17.78 -29.96 5.65
C ILE A 161 18.03 -30.81 6.91
N VAL A 162 17.94 -30.22 8.10
CA VAL A 162 18.17 -30.91 9.38
C VAL A 162 17.16 -32.03 9.60
N LEU A 163 15.88 -31.78 9.29
CA LEU A 163 14.82 -32.78 9.39
C LEU A 163 14.82 -33.80 8.25
N ARG A 164 15.73 -33.66 7.26
CA ARG A 164 15.86 -34.53 6.08
C ARG A 164 14.54 -34.70 5.31
N GLU A 165 13.77 -33.62 5.25
CA GLU A 165 12.44 -33.61 4.64
C GLU A 165 12.51 -33.76 3.11
N THR A 166 11.56 -34.52 2.55
CA THR A 166 11.52 -34.71 1.10
C THR A 166 10.84 -33.53 0.40
N PRO A 167 11.20 -33.20 -0.86
CA PRO A 167 10.56 -32.12 -1.61
C PRO A 167 9.02 -32.24 -1.69
N ASN A 168 8.50 -33.47 -1.73
CA ASN A 168 7.06 -33.72 -1.77
C ASN A 168 6.38 -33.38 -0.43
N THR A 169 6.99 -33.76 0.69
CA THR A 169 6.49 -33.43 2.03
C THR A 169 6.50 -31.92 2.26
N VAL A 170 7.62 -31.26 1.95
CA VAL A 170 7.78 -29.80 2.02
C VAL A 170 6.69 -29.12 1.20
N ASN A 171 6.52 -29.51 -0.07
CA ASN A 171 5.49 -28.91 -0.90
C ASN A 171 4.08 -29.11 -0.32
N LYS A 172 3.75 -30.31 0.19
CA LYS A 172 2.42 -30.58 0.78
C LYS A 172 2.15 -29.74 2.03
N GLN A 173 3.14 -29.59 2.92
CA GLN A 173 3.01 -28.81 4.15
C GLN A 173 2.96 -27.31 3.86
N PHE A 174 3.90 -26.79 3.06
CA PHE A 174 3.98 -25.37 2.78
C PHE A 174 2.83 -24.86 1.90
N ARG A 175 2.13 -25.70 1.13
CA ARG A 175 0.87 -25.30 0.50
C ARG A 175 -0.19 -24.88 1.52
N LYS A 176 -0.25 -25.55 2.68
CA LYS A 176 -1.18 -25.20 3.76
C LYS A 176 -0.70 -23.99 4.54
N LEU A 177 0.58 -23.95 4.88
CA LEU A 177 1.17 -22.81 5.60
C LEU A 177 1.11 -21.53 4.77
N GLN A 178 1.33 -21.62 3.45
CA GLN A 178 1.23 -20.46 2.57
C GLN A 178 -0.19 -19.89 2.54
N LEU A 179 -1.22 -20.72 2.62
CA LEU A 179 -2.59 -20.21 2.69
C LEU A 179 -2.78 -19.33 3.94
N LEU A 180 -2.20 -19.73 5.07
CA LEU A 180 -2.23 -18.94 6.30
C LEU A 180 -1.42 -17.64 6.16
N SER A 181 -0.19 -17.70 5.66
CA SER A 181 0.66 -16.51 5.50
C SER A 181 0.10 -15.53 4.46
N SER A 182 -0.46 -16.01 3.36
CA SER A 182 -1.15 -15.18 2.36
C SER A 182 -2.37 -14.51 2.98
N GLY A 183 -3.07 -15.21 3.87
CA GLY A 183 -4.18 -14.62 4.62
C GLY A 183 -3.72 -13.54 5.60
N LEU A 184 -2.63 -13.77 6.33
CA LEU A 184 -2.01 -12.75 7.19
C LEU A 184 -1.51 -11.55 6.39
N MET A 185 -0.96 -11.77 5.20
CA MET A 185 -0.53 -10.70 4.30
C MET A 185 -1.73 -9.87 3.84
N ALA A 186 -2.83 -10.50 3.42
CA ALA A 186 -4.08 -9.81 3.05
C ALA A 186 -4.65 -8.98 4.21
N LEU A 187 -4.71 -9.56 5.41
CA LEU A 187 -5.15 -8.85 6.61
C LEU A 187 -4.24 -7.68 6.93
N SER A 188 -2.92 -7.88 6.89
CA SER A 188 -1.93 -6.84 7.14
C SER A 188 -2.05 -5.68 6.15
N HIS A 189 -2.28 -6.01 4.87
CA HIS A 189 -2.48 -5.04 3.81
C HIS A 189 -3.69 -4.18 4.12
N GLY A 190 -4.85 -4.79 4.40
CA GLY A 190 -6.05 -4.04 4.74
C GLY A 190 -5.92 -3.20 6.02
N SER A 191 -5.20 -3.72 7.02
CA SER A 191 -4.95 -2.99 8.27
C SER A 191 -4.05 -1.77 8.09
N ASN A 192 -3.24 -1.69 7.04
CA ASN A 192 -2.38 -0.53 6.78
C ASN A 192 -2.99 0.41 5.75
N ASP A 193 -3.46 -0.14 4.64
CA ASP A 193 -3.81 0.62 3.44
C ASP A 193 -5.18 1.29 3.53
N ALA A 194 -6.22 0.58 4.00
CA ALA A 194 -7.55 1.18 4.14
C ALA A 194 -7.57 2.37 5.10
N GLN A 195 -6.73 2.30 6.14
CA GLN A 195 -6.57 3.36 7.10
C GLN A 195 -6.07 4.67 6.46
N LYS A 196 -5.29 4.61 5.38
CA LYS A 196 -4.79 5.82 4.70
C LYS A 196 -5.94 6.65 4.15
N THR A 197 -6.89 6.01 3.47
CA THR A 197 -8.07 6.69 2.94
C THR A 197 -9.06 7.07 4.04
N MET A 198 -9.20 6.26 5.10
CA MET A 198 -9.98 6.66 6.28
C MET A 198 -9.47 7.99 6.86
N GLY A 199 -8.15 8.14 6.97
CA GLY A 199 -7.52 9.38 7.41
C GLY A 199 -7.86 10.56 6.50
N ILE A 200 -7.71 10.39 5.18
CA ILE A 200 -7.99 11.45 4.20
C ILE A 200 -9.47 11.85 4.18
N ILE A 201 -10.40 10.90 4.20
CA ILE A 201 -11.83 11.21 4.26
C ILE A 201 -12.16 11.94 5.55
N THR A 202 -11.60 11.52 6.69
CA THR A 202 -11.82 12.18 7.97
C THR A 202 -11.29 13.61 7.98
N LEU A 203 -10.10 13.84 7.40
CA LEU A 203 -9.57 15.19 7.19
C LEU A 203 -10.48 16.04 6.31
N ALA A 204 -11.02 15.47 5.23
CA ALA A 204 -11.95 16.18 4.37
C ALA A 204 -13.23 16.57 5.13
N LEU A 205 -13.77 15.66 5.96
CA LEU A 205 -14.94 15.94 6.79
C LEU A 205 -14.67 17.02 7.85
N LEU A 206 -13.46 17.06 8.43
CA LEU A 206 -13.02 18.13 9.33
C LEU A 206 -12.87 19.47 8.59
N ALA A 207 -12.18 19.49 7.45
CA ALA A 207 -11.98 20.67 6.63
C ALA A 207 -13.31 21.23 6.05
N GLY A 208 -14.29 20.35 5.82
CA GLY A 208 -15.64 20.71 5.40
C GLY A 208 -16.55 21.18 6.54
N GLY A 209 -16.10 21.15 7.79
CA GLY A 209 -16.86 21.56 8.98
C GLY A 209 -17.97 20.58 9.40
N VAL A 210 -17.97 19.35 8.86
CA VAL A 210 -18.95 18.31 9.21
C VAL A 210 -18.58 17.62 10.51
N LEU A 211 -17.29 17.33 10.69
CA LEU A 211 -16.73 16.84 11.95
C LEU A 211 -16.11 17.99 12.73
N LYS A 212 -16.18 17.92 14.06
CA LYS A 212 -15.48 18.84 14.95
C LYS A 212 -14.18 18.18 15.43
N PRO A 213 -13.07 18.93 15.54
CA PRO A 213 -11.85 18.42 16.15
C PRO A 213 -12.11 17.93 17.58
N ASP A 214 -11.43 16.87 18.00
CA ASP A 214 -11.50 16.43 19.38
C ASP A 214 -10.84 17.49 20.29
N PRO A 215 -11.43 17.82 21.46
CA PRO A 215 -10.82 18.74 22.44
C PRO A 215 -9.37 18.39 22.84
N THR A 216 -8.97 17.13 22.69
CA THR A 216 -7.64 16.61 23.03
C THR A 216 -6.58 16.75 21.92
N GLY A 217 -6.94 17.35 20.77
CA GLY A 217 -6.03 17.54 19.63
C GLY A 217 -5.91 16.34 18.69
N GLY A 218 -6.67 15.28 18.94
CA GLY A 218 -6.83 14.13 18.03
C GLY A 218 -8.06 14.24 17.11
N PHE A 219 -8.26 13.22 16.28
CA PHE A 219 -9.54 12.97 15.64
C PHE A 219 -9.87 11.47 15.72
N GLU A 220 -11.13 11.17 16.00
CA GLU A 220 -11.66 9.82 15.89
C GLU A 220 -12.20 9.57 14.49
N ILE A 221 -12.06 8.34 14.04
CA ILE A 221 -12.49 7.94 12.70
C ILE A 221 -13.88 7.37 12.82
N PRO A 222 -14.89 8.00 12.18
CA PRO A 222 -16.24 7.51 12.30
C PRO A 222 -16.38 6.11 11.71
N LEU A 223 -17.19 5.26 12.36
CA LEU A 223 -17.41 3.88 11.93
C LEU A 223 -17.90 3.78 10.48
N TYR A 224 -18.74 4.72 10.02
CA TYR A 224 -19.20 4.73 8.63
C TYR A 224 -18.08 4.96 7.62
N VAL A 225 -17.03 5.72 7.97
CA VAL A 225 -15.84 5.91 7.13
C VAL A 225 -15.05 4.61 7.08
N ILE A 226 -14.88 3.95 8.22
CA ILE A 226 -14.17 2.65 8.31
C ILE A 226 -14.86 1.61 7.42
N ILE A 227 -16.18 1.45 7.57
CA ILE A 227 -16.96 0.47 6.81
C ILE A 227 -16.96 0.82 5.31
N ALA A 228 -17.10 2.10 4.95
CA ALA A 228 -17.05 2.53 3.55
C ALA A 228 -15.70 2.19 2.91
N CYS A 229 -14.58 2.58 3.53
CA CYS A 229 -13.25 2.27 3.01
C CYS A 229 -13.02 0.74 2.92
N ALA A 230 -13.40 -0.01 3.96
CA ALA A 230 -13.24 -1.47 3.97
C ALA A 230 -14.00 -2.15 2.81
N MET A 231 -15.28 -1.77 2.59
CA MET A 231 -16.08 -2.30 1.49
C MET A 231 -15.50 -1.91 0.13
N THR A 232 -15.09 -0.64 -0.02
CA THR A 232 -14.54 -0.12 -1.27
C THR A 232 -13.21 -0.77 -1.63
N MET A 233 -12.31 -0.98 -0.66
CA MET A 233 -11.06 -1.68 -0.86
C MET A 233 -11.30 -3.13 -1.29
N ALA A 234 -12.16 -3.85 -0.55
CA ALA A 234 -12.51 -5.23 -0.87
C ALA A 234 -13.12 -5.36 -2.26
N ALA A 235 -14.00 -4.43 -2.65
CA ALA A 235 -14.57 -4.36 -4.00
C ALA A 235 -13.49 -4.11 -5.08
N GLY A 236 -12.50 -3.26 -4.79
CA GLY A 236 -11.33 -3.07 -5.65
C GLY A 236 -10.56 -4.38 -5.84
N THR A 237 -10.24 -5.06 -4.74
CA THR A 237 -9.53 -6.34 -4.74
C THR A 237 -10.29 -7.42 -5.49
N MET A 238 -11.63 -7.42 -5.40
CA MET A 238 -12.50 -8.31 -6.17
C MET A 238 -12.38 -8.14 -7.69
N ASN A 239 -12.07 -6.94 -8.17
CA ASN A 239 -11.81 -6.67 -9.59
C ASN A 239 -10.38 -7.09 -10.01
N GLY A 240 -9.48 -7.23 -9.03
CA GLY A 240 -8.15 -7.77 -9.18
C GLY A 240 -7.16 -6.81 -9.84
N GLY A 241 -5.91 -7.25 -9.93
CA GLY A 241 -4.78 -6.45 -10.44
C GLY A 241 -3.92 -7.24 -11.41
N TRP A 242 -4.52 -7.97 -12.36
CA TRP A 242 -3.88 -9.06 -13.10
C TRP A 242 -2.54 -8.71 -13.78
N LYS A 243 -2.39 -7.47 -14.27
CA LYS A 243 -1.14 -6.99 -14.85
C LYS A 243 0.00 -6.97 -13.83
N ILE A 244 -0.27 -6.46 -12.62
CA ILE A 244 0.70 -6.38 -11.52
C ILE A 244 0.90 -7.76 -10.89
N ILE A 245 -0.19 -8.53 -10.69
CA ILE A 245 -0.13 -9.94 -10.23
C ILE A 245 0.82 -10.76 -11.12
N LYS A 246 0.73 -10.59 -12.44
CA LYS A 246 1.62 -11.28 -13.38
C LYS A 246 3.08 -10.86 -13.19
N THR A 247 3.35 -9.57 -12.94
CA THR A 247 4.69 -9.07 -12.67
C THR A 247 5.26 -9.62 -11.36
N MET A 248 4.53 -9.48 -10.26
CA MET A 248 4.92 -9.92 -8.92
C MET A 248 5.06 -11.44 -8.81
N GLY A 249 4.10 -12.19 -9.35
CA GLY A 249 4.04 -13.65 -9.17
C GLY A 249 4.93 -14.45 -10.12
N HIS A 250 5.27 -13.93 -11.30
CA HIS A 250 5.95 -14.70 -12.35
C HIS A 250 7.15 -14.01 -12.98
N LYS A 251 7.21 -12.69 -12.98
CA LYS A 251 8.29 -11.97 -13.67
C LYS A 251 9.53 -11.80 -12.79
N ILE A 252 9.38 -11.56 -11.49
CA ILE A 252 10.51 -11.34 -10.57
C ILE A 252 11.27 -12.65 -10.32
N ILE A 253 10.56 -13.69 -9.88
CA ILE A 253 11.10 -15.02 -9.58
C ILE A 253 10.02 -16.10 -9.78
N LYS A 254 10.43 -17.33 -10.08
CA LYS A 254 9.53 -18.51 -10.05
C LYS A 254 9.36 -19.00 -8.61
N LEU A 255 8.19 -18.76 -8.02
CA LEU A 255 7.90 -19.13 -6.63
C LEU A 255 7.39 -20.58 -6.50
N LYS A 256 7.75 -21.20 -5.38
CA LYS A 256 7.16 -22.43 -4.84
C LYS A 256 6.48 -22.09 -3.50
N PRO A 257 5.59 -22.93 -2.98
CA PRO A 257 4.83 -22.61 -1.77
C PRO A 257 5.67 -22.22 -0.55
N ILE A 258 6.81 -22.89 -0.34
CA ILE A 258 7.78 -22.55 0.72
C ILE A 258 8.34 -21.12 0.58
N HIS A 259 8.55 -20.65 -0.65
CA HIS A 259 9.05 -19.30 -0.93
C HIS A 259 7.97 -18.25 -0.71
N GLY A 260 6.74 -18.55 -1.15
CA GLY A 260 5.58 -17.71 -0.89
C GLY A 260 5.33 -17.54 0.60
N PHE A 261 5.35 -18.64 1.35
CA PHE A 261 5.20 -18.63 2.80
C PHE A 261 6.25 -17.74 3.49
N ALA A 262 7.53 -17.90 3.13
CA ALA A 262 8.61 -17.08 3.70
C ALA A 262 8.41 -15.59 3.38
N ALA A 263 8.14 -15.24 2.12
CA ALA A 263 7.99 -13.85 1.70
C ALA A 263 6.76 -13.17 2.35
N GLU A 264 5.62 -13.84 2.33
CA GLU A 264 4.36 -13.34 2.90
C GLU A 264 4.44 -13.19 4.42
N THR A 265 5.04 -14.16 5.12
CA THR A 265 5.18 -14.11 6.59
C THR A 265 6.09 -12.95 7.01
N SER A 266 7.25 -12.80 6.33
CA SER A 266 8.17 -11.69 6.59
C SER A 266 7.51 -10.33 6.32
N ALA A 267 6.81 -10.20 5.19
CA ALA A 267 6.16 -8.95 4.84
C ALA A 267 4.99 -8.62 5.77
N ALA A 268 4.11 -9.59 6.04
CA ALA A 268 2.96 -9.42 6.93
C ALA A 268 3.42 -9.04 8.36
N GLY A 269 4.47 -9.68 8.87
CA GLY A 269 5.03 -9.34 10.19
C GLY A 269 5.54 -7.90 10.27
N LEU A 270 6.28 -7.44 9.24
CA LEU A 270 6.74 -6.06 9.16
C LEU A 270 5.59 -5.05 9.04
N ILE A 271 4.62 -5.34 8.18
CA ILE A 271 3.46 -4.45 7.94
C ILE A 271 2.59 -4.35 9.19
N LEU A 272 2.27 -5.47 9.85
CA LEU A 272 1.47 -5.45 11.08
C LEU A 272 2.19 -4.70 12.20
N THR A 273 3.50 -4.95 12.38
CA THR A 273 4.30 -4.24 13.38
C THR A 273 4.29 -2.73 13.12
N ALA A 274 4.53 -2.31 11.89
CA ALA A 274 4.48 -0.90 11.52
C ALA A 274 3.09 -0.29 11.69
N SER A 275 2.04 -1.02 11.31
CA SER A 275 0.64 -0.58 11.46
C SER A 275 0.25 -0.39 12.92
N HIS A 276 0.75 -1.27 13.81
CA HIS A 276 0.55 -1.15 15.26
C HIS A 276 1.14 0.15 15.82
N PHE A 277 2.34 0.53 15.35
CA PHE A 277 2.96 1.81 15.68
C PHE A 277 2.42 3.00 14.85
N GLY A 278 1.40 2.78 14.01
CA GLY A 278 0.80 3.81 13.17
C GLY A 278 1.72 4.34 12.06
N ILE A 279 2.76 3.60 11.68
CA ILE A 279 3.69 3.98 10.62
C ILE A 279 3.08 3.60 9.27
N PRO A 280 2.76 4.57 8.38
CA PRO A 280 2.27 4.26 7.04
C PRO A 280 3.44 3.71 6.21
N LEU A 281 3.37 2.42 5.85
CA LEU A 281 4.38 1.79 5.01
C LEU A 281 3.83 1.51 3.61
N SER A 282 4.75 1.43 2.65
CA SER A 282 4.46 0.86 1.35
C SER A 282 4.47 -0.65 1.44
N THR A 283 3.28 -1.23 1.53
CA THR A 283 3.08 -2.68 1.53
C THR A 283 3.66 -3.31 0.26
N THR A 284 3.49 -2.65 -0.90
CA THR A 284 4.10 -3.03 -2.18
C THR A 284 5.62 -3.12 -2.11
N HIS A 285 6.31 -2.17 -1.47
CA HIS A 285 7.76 -2.23 -1.34
C HIS A 285 8.18 -3.42 -0.49
N VAL A 286 7.54 -3.57 0.68
CA VAL A 286 7.89 -4.59 1.68
C VAL A 286 7.73 -6.01 1.12
N ILE A 287 6.60 -6.32 0.48
CA ILE A 287 6.39 -7.65 -0.10
C ILE A 287 7.28 -7.89 -1.33
N SER A 288 7.45 -6.88 -2.19
CA SER A 288 8.30 -7.01 -3.38
C SER A 288 9.72 -7.33 -2.98
N THR A 289 10.28 -6.64 -1.99
CA THR A 289 11.64 -6.91 -1.55
C THR A 289 11.75 -8.16 -0.70
N ALA A 290 10.72 -8.54 0.07
CA ALA A 290 10.69 -9.85 0.73
C ALA A 290 10.76 -10.99 -0.29
N ILE A 291 10.02 -10.91 -1.39
CA ILE A 291 10.11 -11.85 -2.51
C ILE A 291 11.53 -11.86 -3.12
N MET A 292 12.15 -10.68 -3.31
CA MET A 292 13.53 -10.59 -3.81
C MET A 292 14.55 -11.19 -2.84
N GLY A 293 14.38 -10.97 -1.54
CA GLY A 293 15.23 -11.51 -0.47
C GLY A 293 15.15 -13.03 -0.43
N VAL A 294 13.93 -13.58 -0.36
CA VAL A 294 13.70 -15.03 -0.47
C VAL A 294 14.29 -15.58 -1.77
N GLY A 295 14.15 -14.86 -2.88
CA GLY A 295 14.70 -15.31 -4.16
C GLY A 295 16.22 -15.31 -4.24
N SER A 296 16.88 -14.48 -3.44
CA SER A 296 18.34 -14.36 -3.42
C SER A 296 19.01 -15.48 -2.62
N THR A 297 18.27 -16.29 -1.86
CA THR A 297 18.83 -17.43 -1.11
C THR A 297 19.19 -18.64 -1.99
N PHE A 298 18.72 -18.70 -3.24
CA PHE A 298 19.07 -19.79 -4.16
C PHE A 298 20.37 -19.47 -4.89
N HIS A 299 20.29 -18.51 -5.81
CA HIS A 299 21.37 -17.97 -6.62
C HIS A 299 20.96 -16.56 -7.01
N ALA A 300 21.90 -15.61 -7.03
CA ALA A 300 21.58 -14.22 -7.42
C ALA A 300 20.89 -14.14 -8.80
N HIS A 301 21.16 -15.06 -9.73
CA HIS A 301 20.54 -15.12 -11.05
C HIS A 301 19.08 -15.62 -11.07
N ALA A 302 18.56 -16.16 -9.97
CA ALA A 302 17.16 -16.58 -9.87
C ALA A 302 16.19 -15.38 -9.88
N VAL A 303 16.68 -14.21 -9.45
CA VAL A 303 15.95 -12.94 -9.47
C VAL A 303 16.23 -12.22 -10.78
N LYS A 304 15.17 -11.78 -11.48
CA LYS A 304 15.31 -11.00 -12.71
C LYS A 304 15.61 -9.53 -12.40
N TRP A 305 16.88 -9.20 -12.13
CA TRP A 305 17.33 -7.86 -11.73
C TRP A 305 16.94 -6.74 -12.68
N ARG A 306 16.85 -6.98 -14.00
CA ARG A 306 16.33 -5.97 -14.94
C ARG A 306 14.91 -5.52 -14.59
N ILE A 307 14.07 -6.45 -14.15
CA ILE A 307 12.68 -6.16 -13.76
C ILE A 307 12.65 -5.46 -12.40
N VAL A 308 13.50 -5.91 -11.47
CA VAL A 308 13.68 -5.23 -10.17
C VAL A 308 14.11 -3.77 -10.37
N GLY A 309 15.06 -3.49 -11.27
CA GLY A 309 15.48 -2.13 -11.59
C GLY A 309 14.33 -1.24 -12.07
N ASN A 310 13.50 -1.75 -12.99
CA ASN A 310 12.31 -1.02 -13.46
C ASN A 310 11.31 -0.73 -12.33
N ILE A 311 11.15 -1.67 -11.39
CA ILE A 311 10.28 -1.51 -10.22
C ILE A 311 10.83 -0.42 -9.28
N VAL A 312 12.13 -0.48 -8.96
CA VAL A 312 12.78 0.52 -8.09
C VAL A 312 12.73 1.92 -8.71
N ILE A 313 12.92 2.03 -10.03
CA ILE A 313 12.76 3.30 -10.75
C ILE A 313 11.34 3.83 -10.58
N ALA A 314 10.32 2.99 -10.76
CA ALA A 314 8.93 3.40 -10.55
C ALA A 314 8.68 3.90 -9.12
N TRP A 315 9.28 3.25 -8.11
CA TRP A 315 9.16 3.67 -6.70
C TRP A 315 9.73 5.06 -6.46
N VAL A 316 10.96 5.33 -6.94
CA VAL A 316 11.62 6.63 -6.78
C VAL A 316 10.89 7.73 -7.54
N VAL A 317 10.40 7.43 -8.76
CA VAL A 317 9.70 8.40 -9.62
C VAL A 317 8.29 8.72 -9.13
N THR A 318 7.67 7.86 -8.32
CA THR A 318 6.27 8.02 -7.89
C THR A 318 6.00 9.33 -7.16
N ILE A 319 6.83 9.70 -6.17
CA ILE A 319 6.63 10.95 -5.41
C ILE A 319 6.78 12.18 -6.34
N PRO A 320 7.89 12.34 -7.09
CA PRO A 320 8.03 13.47 -8.01
C PRO A 320 6.93 13.54 -9.07
N ALA A 321 6.55 12.41 -9.67
CA ALA A 321 5.53 12.37 -10.71
C ALA A 321 4.16 12.82 -10.17
N CYS A 322 3.74 12.28 -9.02
CA CYS A 322 2.47 12.67 -8.40
C CYS A 322 2.49 14.12 -7.93
N MET A 323 3.62 14.60 -7.43
CA MET A 323 3.82 16.00 -7.05
C MET A 323 3.64 16.93 -8.24
N ILE A 324 4.23 16.63 -9.40
CA ILE A 324 4.07 17.41 -10.62
C ILE A 324 2.61 17.37 -11.11
N ILE A 325 2.01 16.18 -11.21
CA ILE A 325 0.61 16.03 -11.67
C ILE A 325 -0.33 16.84 -10.77
N SER A 326 -0.20 16.70 -9.44
CA SER A 326 -1.05 17.43 -8.49
C SER A 326 -0.84 18.94 -8.54
N SER A 327 0.41 19.39 -8.72
CA SER A 327 0.73 20.82 -8.87
C SER A 327 0.05 21.43 -10.11
N ILE A 328 0.06 20.70 -11.23
CA ILE A 328 -0.60 21.11 -12.48
C ILE A 328 -2.12 21.16 -12.27
N ILE A 329 -2.72 20.11 -11.70
CA ILE A 329 -4.16 20.06 -11.44
C ILE A 329 -4.59 21.22 -10.54
N TYR A 330 -3.86 21.45 -9.44
CA TYR A 330 -4.18 22.53 -8.51
C TYR A 330 -4.09 23.90 -9.19
N TYR A 331 -3.03 24.15 -9.96
CA TYR A 331 -2.85 25.41 -10.70
C TYR A 331 -3.98 25.66 -11.70
N LEU A 332 -4.43 24.63 -12.42
CA LEU A 332 -5.55 24.73 -13.36
C LEU A 332 -6.86 25.05 -12.63
N ILE A 333 -7.14 24.37 -11.51
CA ILE A 333 -8.34 24.63 -10.70
C ILE A 333 -8.32 26.04 -10.14
N TYR A 334 -7.17 26.51 -9.63
CA TYR A 334 -6.99 27.87 -9.11
C TYR A 334 -7.22 28.95 -10.17
N LYS A 335 -7.00 28.66 -11.46
CA LYS A 335 -7.31 29.60 -12.54
C LYS A 335 -8.79 29.66 -12.92
N ILE A 336 -9.54 28.59 -12.62
CA ILE A 336 -10.94 28.44 -13.02
C ILE A 336 -11.89 28.98 -11.93
N ILE A 337 -11.46 28.92 -10.66
CA ILE A 337 -12.19 29.40 -9.48
C ILE A 337 -11.72 30.82 -9.14
#